data_AF-A0A2G6FFZ8-F1
#
_entry.id   AF-A0A2G6FFZ8-F1
#
_cell.length_a   1.000
_cell.length_b   1.000
_cell.length_c   1.000
_cell.angle_alpha   90.00
_cell.angle_beta   90.00
_cell.angle_gamma   90.00
#
_symmetry.space_group_name_H-M   'P 1'
#
loop_
_entity.id
_entity.type
_entity.pdbx_description
1 polymer ?
#
loop_
_entity_poly.entity_id
_entity_poly.type
_entity_poly.pdbx_seq_one_letter_code
_entity_poly.pdbx_strand_id
1 'polypeptide(L)'
;MEWSFDGAGRLTLIADRNGNTQTLLYGANDRLHSVSDNFGRNLIFAYNINGRLQSLTTPIGSFTYVYANSNLTKVIHPDTKFRHPAFGFGWNGTLPAK
;
A
#
# COMPACT_ATOMS: atom_id res chain seq x y z
N MET A 1 3.23 22.06 -10.75
CA MET A 1 3.47 20.71 -10.22
C MET A 1 4.84 20.76 -9.61
N GLU A 2 4.92 20.38 -8.35
CA GLU A 2 6.10 20.51 -7.50
C GLU A 2 6.40 19.16 -6.87
N TRP A 3 7.70 18.87 -6.74
CA TRP A 3 8.21 17.69 -6.07
C TRP A 3 9.28 18.10 -5.08
N SER A 4 9.17 17.63 -3.84
CA SER A 4 10.20 17.81 -2.82
C SER A 4 10.90 16.50 -2.51
N PHE A 5 12.17 16.60 -2.13
CA PHE A 5 13.00 15.45 -1.77
C PHE A 5 13.69 15.69 -0.43
N ASP A 6 13.98 14.63 0.32
CA ASP A 6 14.83 14.70 1.50
C ASP A 6 16.32 14.69 1.17
N GLY A 7 17.17 14.77 2.20
CA GLY A 7 18.64 14.76 2.04
C GLY A 7 19.21 13.44 1.49
N ALA A 8 18.41 12.37 1.44
CA ALA A 8 18.77 11.11 0.82
C ALA A 8 18.25 11.00 -0.63
N GLY A 9 17.62 12.05 -1.16
CA GLY A 9 17.07 12.10 -2.51
C GLY A 9 15.74 11.37 -2.67
N ARG A 10 15.02 11.08 -1.58
CA ARG A 10 13.72 10.39 -1.64
C ARG A 10 12.58 11.40 -1.71
N LEU A 11 11.56 11.09 -2.51
CA LEU A 11 10.40 11.96 -2.73
C LEU A 11 9.55 12.10 -1.47
N THR A 12 9.38 13.32 -0.95
CA THR A 12 8.63 13.61 0.28
C THR A 12 7.31 14.35 0.04
N LEU A 13 7.18 15.04 -1.10
CA LEU A 13 5.97 15.78 -1.47
C LEU A 13 5.73 15.70 -2.97
N ILE A 14 4.47 15.52 -3.34
CA ILE A 14 3.94 15.81 -4.67
C ILE A 14 2.86 16.86 -4.48
N ALA A 15 2.93 17.98 -5.19
CA ALA A 15 1.86 18.98 -5.24
C ALA A 15 1.49 19.27 -6.69
N ASP A 16 0.20 19.17 -7.02
CA ASP A 16 -0.31 19.49 -8.35
C ASP A 16 -0.76 20.96 -8.46
N ARG A 17 -1.07 21.44 -9.67
CA ARG A 17 -1.45 22.85 -9.88
C ARG A 17 -2.81 23.21 -9.27
N ASN A 18 -3.65 22.21 -8.99
CA ASN A 18 -4.95 22.37 -8.37
C ASN A 18 -4.88 22.35 -6.84
N GLY A 19 -3.68 22.28 -6.26
CA GLY A 19 -3.47 22.28 -4.81
C GLY A 19 -3.68 20.92 -4.13
N ASN A 20 -3.84 19.83 -4.88
CA ASN A 20 -3.81 18.50 -4.28
C ASN A 20 -2.36 18.14 -3.93
N THR A 21 -2.16 17.64 -2.72
CA THR A 21 -0.85 17.25 -2.22
C THR A 21 -0.83 15.80 -1.78
N GLN A 22 0.31 15.15 -1.94
CA GLN A 22 0.63 13.86 -1.35
C GLN A 22 1.95 13.98 -0.61
N THR A 23 1.95 13.70 0.67
CA THR A 23 3.14 13.69 1.53
C THR A 23 3.55 12.26 1.79
N LEU A 24 4.82 11.96 1.59
CA LEU A 24 5.41 10.65 1.79
C LEU A 24 6.37 10.69 2.97
N LEU A 25 6.20 9.76 3.89
CA LEU A 25 7.06 9.60 5.07
C LEU A 25 7.76 8.26 5.01
N TYR A 26 9.05 8.24 5.30
CA TYR A 26 9.88 7.04 5.33
C TYR A 26 10.23 6.70 6.78
N GLY A 27 10.17 5.40 7.10
CA GLY A 27 10.51 4.86 8.41
C GLY A 27 11.90 4.23 8.45
N ALA A 28 12.08 3.24 9.32
CA ALA A 28 13.32 2.49 9.43
C ALA A 28 13.69 1.77 8.12
N ASN A 29 15.00 1.64 7.87
CA ASN A 29 15.56 0.99 6.67
C ASN A 29 15.12 1.65 5.35
N ASP A 30 14.87 2.95 5.39
CA ASP A 30 14.51 3.78 4.23
C ASP A 30 13.24 3.35 3.49
N ARG A 31 12.32 2.66 4.17
CA ARG A 31 11.06 2.19 3.58
C ARG A 31 9.94 3.18 3.76
N LEU A 32 9.08 3.27 2.75
CA LEU A 32 7.88 4.09 2.79
C LEU A 32 6.99 3.65 3.96
N HIS A 33 6.73 4.54 4.90
CA HIS A 33 5.93 4.26 6.09
C HIS A 33 4.51 4.78 5.94
N SER A 34 4.33 5.95 5.34
CA SER A 34 3.01 6.56 5.20
C SER A 34 2.92 7.43 3.95
N VAL A 35 1.73 7.47 3.36
CA VAL A 35 1.34 8.43 2.32
C VAL A 35 0.03 9.08 2.72
N SER A 36 0.04 10.40 2.89
CA SER A 36 -1.15 11.18 3.23
C SER A 36 -1.45 12.21 2.17
N ASP A 37 -2.74 12.52 1.95
CA ASP A 37 -3.14 13.66 1.12
C ASP A 37 -3.76 14.82 1.92
N ASN A 38 -3.96 15.95 1.24
CA ASN A 38 -4.58 17.16 1.81
C ASN A 38 -6.06 16.99 2.22
N PHE A 39 -6.72 15.91 1.81
CA PHE A 39 -8.09 15.59 2.22
C PHE A 39 -8.14 14.71 3.48
N GLY A 40 -6.98 14.46 4.11
CA GLY A 40 -6.88 13.69 5.36
C GLY A 40 -6.92 12.18 5.16
N ARG A 41 -6.87 11.68 3.91
CA ARG A 41 -6.74 10.24 3.67
C ARG A 41 -5.30 9.84 3.89
N ASN A 42 -5.09 8.70 4.55
CA ASN A 42 -3.76 8.21 4.87
C ASN A 42 -3.63 6.71 4.55
N LEU A 43 -2.50 6.34 3.97
CA LEU A 43 -2.04 4.98 3.78
C LEU A 43 -0.88 4.74 4.74
N ILE A 44 -0.92 3.64 5.49
CA ILE A 44 0.16 3.26 6.41
C ILE A 44 0.68 1.89 6.01
N PHE A 45 1.99 1.79 5.87
CA PHE A 45 2.70 0.61 5.40
C PHE A 45 3.51 0.00 6.55
N ALA A 46 3.31 -1.30 6.79
CA ALA A 46 4.09 -2.07 7.74
C ALA A 46 4.78 -3.22 7.03
N TYR A 47 6.05 -3.48 7.39
CA TYR A 47 6.88 -4.51 6.76
C TYR A 47 7.28 -5.56 7.78
N ASN A 48 7.40 -6.81 7.32
CA ASN A 48 7.93 -7.90 8.15
C ASN A 48 9.47 -7.83 8.23
N ILE A 49 10.06 -8.74 9.04
CA ILE A 49 11.51 -8.83 9.25
C ILE A 49 12.32 -9.06 7.97
N ASN A 50 11.72 -9.70 6.96
CA ASN A 50 12.35 -9.93 5.65
C ASN A 50 12.18 -8.73 4.71
N GLY A 51 11.57 -7.65 5.19
CA GLY A 51 11.35 -6.43 4.42
C GLY A 51 10.23 -6.46 3.42
N ARG A 52 9.35 -7.46 3.49
CA ARG A 52 8.17 -7.55 2.63
C ARG A 52 6.99 -6.85 3.30
N LEU A 53 6.14 -6.21 2.50
CA LEU A 53 4.93 -5.56 2.99
C LEU A 53 4.08 -6.60 3.74
N GLN A 54 3.76 -6.33 4.99
CA GLN A 54 2.96 -7.19 5.85
C GLN A 54 1.53 -6.67 5.98
N SER A 55 1.38 -5.35 6.12
CA SER A 55 0.09 -4.69 6.24
C SER A 55 0.06 -3.37 5.48
N LEU A 56 -1.07 -3.09 4.86
CA LEU A 56 -1.43 -1.79 4.30
C LEU A 56 -2.73 -1.33 4.94
N THR A 57 -2.66 -0.32 5.80
CA THR A 57 -3.84 0.33 6.36
C THR A 57 -4.27 1.45 5.45
N THR A 58 -5.56 1.47 5.12
CA THR A 58 -6.21 2.47 4.26
C THR A 58 -7.44 3.04 4.98
N PRO A 59 -8.05 4.13 4.50
CA PRO A 59 -9.27 4.68 5.10
C PRO A 59 -10.45 3.70 5.11
N ILE A 60 -10.45 2.70 4.21
CA ILE A 60 -11.51 1.69 4.11
C ILE A 60 -11.19 0.40 4.88
N GLY A 61 -10.03 0.36 5.55
CA GLY A 61 -9.58 -0.77 6.36
C GLY A 61 -8.17 -1.25 6.00
N SER A 62 -7.74 -2.34 6.63
CA SER A 62 -6.39 -2.90 6.49
C SER A 62 -6.34 -4.17 5.65
N PHE A 63 -5.34 -4.24 4.77
CA PHE A 63 -4.98 -5.42 3.99
C PHE A 63 -3.79 -6.11 4.63
N THR A 64 -3.81 -7.44 4.74
CA THR A 64 -2.66 -8.23 5.24
C THR A 64 -2.12 -9.15 4.16
N TYR A 65 -0.79 -9.20 4.04
CA TYR A 65 -0.08 -9.97 3.03
C TYR A 65 0.68 -11.13 3.70
N VAL A 66 0.42 -12.35 3.24
CA VAL A 66 1.05 -13.58 3.76
C VAL A 66 1.92 -14.19 2.68
N TYR A 67 3.11 -14.65 3.09
CA TYR A 67 4.10 -15.22 2.19
C TYR A 67 4.53 -16.61 2.66
N ALA A 68 4.81 -17.50 1.71
CA ALA A 68 5.47 -18.78 1.93
C ALA A 68 6.51 -19.02 0.84
N ASN A 69 7.68 -19.57 1.19
CA ASN A 69 8.79 -19.82 0.25
C ASN A 69 9.11 -18.60 -0.63
N SER A 70 9.17 -17.43 -0.01
CA SER A 70 9.37 -16.12 -0.66
C SER A 70 8.26 -15.62 -1.59
N ASN A 71 7.23 -16.42 -1.86
CA ASN A 71 6.10 -16.05 -2.71
C ASN A 71 4.93 -15.50 -1.89
N LEU A 72 4.20 -14.52 -2.45
CA LEU A 72 2.93 -14.06 -1.87
C LEU A 72 1.88 -15.16 -2.09
N THR A 73 1.26 -15.62 -1.01
CA THR A 73 0.28 -16.72 -1.06
C THR A 73 -1.11 -16.32 -0.62
N LYS A 74 -1.25 -15.20 0.10
CA LYS A 74 -2.57 -14.70 0.53
C LYS A 74 -2.57 -13.19 0.69
N VAL A 75 -3.66 -12.58 0.26
CA VAL A 75 -4.05 -11.23 0.63
C VAL A 75 -5.36 -11.32 1.41
N ILE A 76 -5.40 -10.73 2.60
CA ILE A 76 -6.58 -10.68 3.46
C ILE A 76 -7.13 -9.27 3.36
N HIS A 77 -8.40 -9.15 2.97
CA HIS A 77 -9.10 -7.89 2.79
C HIS A 77 -9.78 -7.44 4.09
N PRO A 78 -9.97 -6.12 4.29
CA PRO A 78 -10.62 -5.60 5.49
C PRO A 78 -12.11 -5.93 5.58
N ASP A 79 -12.76 -6.12 4.44
CA ASP A 79 -14.14 -6.56 4.42
C ASP A 79 -14.18 -8.08 4.64
N THR A 80 -14.95 -8.52 5.62
CA THR A 80 -15.16 -9.95 5.90
C THR A 80 -16.01 -10.65 4.84
N LYS A 81 -16.46 -9.94 3.80
CA LYS A 81 -17.32 -10.44 2.72
C LYS A 81 -16.53 -11.01 1.54
N PHE A 82 -15.32 -10.52 1.27
CA PHE A 82 -14.37 -11.10 0.33
C PHE A 82 -13.35 -12.01 1.03
N ARG A 83 -13.85 -12.97 1.82
CA ARG A 83 -13.05 -14.16 2.18
C ARG A 83 -12.93 -15.06 0.96
N HIS A 84 -12.06 -14.70 0.02
CA HIS A 84 -11.54 -15.69 -0.90
C HIS A 84 -10.61 -16.61 -0.09
N PRO A 85 -10.89 -17.93 -0.01
CA PRO A 85 -9.88 -18.85 0.50
C PRO A 85 -8.67 -18.75 -0.42
N ALA A 86 -7.49 -18.62 0.19
CA ALA A 86 -6.16 -18.54 -0.41
C ALA A 86 -6.13 -18.63 -1.95
N PHE A 87 -5.86 -17.51 -2.63
CA PHE A 87 -5.55 -17.54 -4.05
C PHE A 87 -4.21 -18.26 -4.25
N GLY A 88 -4.27 -19.59 -4.43
CA GLY A 88 -3.36 -20.24 -5.36
C GLY A 88 -3.58 -19.59 -6.73
N PHE A 89 -2.49 -19.24 -7.41
CA PHE A 89 -2.55 -18.60 -8.72
C PHE A 89 -3.40 -19.43 -9.69
N GLY A 90 -4.60 -18.95 -9.96
CA GLY A 90 -5.59 -19.59 -10.81
C GLY A 90 -6.71 -18.58 -11.11
N TRP A 91 -6.34 -17.46 -11.73
CA TRP A 91 -7.33 -16.55 -12.31
C TRP A 91 -7.21 -16.62 -13.83
N ASN A 92 -8.07 -17.44 -14.43
CA ASN A 92 -8.33 -17.54 -15.86
C ASN A 92 -9.38 -16.48 -16.16
N GLY A 93 -8.91 -15.36 -16.69
CA GLY A 93 -9.70 -14.16 -16.81
C GLY A 93 -10.96 -14.35 -17.61
N THR A 94 -12.09 -14.06 -16.97
CA THR A 94 -13.22 -13.41 -17.64
C THR A 94 -14.07 -12.73 -16.56
N LEU A 95 -14.19 -11.41 -16.65
CA LEU A 95 -15.13 -10.65 -15.84
C LEU A 95 -16.55 -11.01 -16.33
N PRO A 96 -17.51 -11.34 -15.45
CA PRO A 96 -18.90 -11.42 -15.87
C PRO A 96 -19.36 -10.02 -16.27
N ALA A 97 -19.95 -9.92 -17.47
CA ALA A 97 -20.61 -8.72 -17.94
C ALA A 97 -21.83 -8.40 -17.06
N LYS A 98 -22.13 -7.09 -16.97
CA LYS A 98 -23.25 -6.49 -16.24
C LYS A 98 -24.60 -7.20 -16.40
#